data_AF-A0A7Y7CDN8-F1
#
_entry.id   AF-A0A7Y7CDN8-F1
#
_cell.length_a   1.000
_cell.length_b   1.000
_cell.length_c   1.000
_cell.angle_alpha   90.00
_cell.angle_beta   90.00
_cell.angle_gamma   90.00
#
_symmetry.space_group_name_H-M   'P 1'
#
loop_
_entity.id
_entity.type
_entity.pdbx_description
1 polymer ?
#
loop_
_entity_poly.entity_id
_entity_poly.type
_entity_poly.pdbx_seq_one_letter_code
_entity_poly.pdbx_strand_id
1 'polypeptide(L)'
;MDKPPPSDALALIERKNEIQGEFWRLRPACPACERAMTVRDGPHGEFWGCPGYPKCKKTEALSLEFREKREEVRKLVGRKPPFF
;
A
#
# COMPACT_ATOMS: atom_id res chain seq x y z
N MET A 1 -36.30 -14.66 -15.99
CA MET A 1 -37.64 -14.06 -15.78
C MET A 1 -37.84 -13.67 -14.33
N ASP A 2 -37.45 -12.51 -13.84
CA ASP A 2 -36.31 -11.64 -14.10
C ASP A 2 -36.13 -10.92 -12.77
N LYS A 3 -34.94 -11.00 -12.19
CA LYS A 3 -34.52 -9.99 -11.23
C LYS A 3 -33.20 -9.43 -11.74
N PRO A 4 -33.20 -8.28 -12.46
CA PRO A 4 -32.01 -7.47 -12.61
C PRO A 4 -31.65 -6.83 -11.24
N PRO A 5 -30.44 -6.25 -11.08
CA PRO A 5 -29.52 -6.44 -9.94
C PRO A 5 -29.84 -5.61 -8.67
N PRO A 6 -29.14 -5.85 -7.54
CA PRO A 6 -28.02 -4.96 -7.18
C PRO A 6 -26.82 -5.63 -6.45
N SER A 7 -25.58 -5.31 -6.88
CA SER A 7 -24.36 -5.08 -6.06
C SER A 7 -23.04 -5.72 -6.54
N ASP A 8 -22.56 -5.34 -7.73
CA ASP A 8 -21.14 -5.52 -8.17
C ASP A 8 -20.08 -5.07 -7.14
N ALA A 9 -20.50 -4.36 -6.09
CA ALA A 9 -19.68 -3.87 -5.00
C ALA A 9 -18.96 -4.97 -4.19
N LEU A 10 -19.58 -6.12 -3.90
CA LEU A 10 -18.96 -7.14 -3.01
C LEU A 10 -17.76 -7.83 -3.68
N ALA A 11 -17.88 -8.26 -4.94
CA ALA A 11 -16.76 -8.82 -5.70
C ALA A 11 -15.63 -7.79 -5.91
N LEU A 12 -15.98 -6.50 -6.07
CA LEU A 12 -15.00 -5.40 -6.10
C LEU A 12 -14.35 -5.17 -4.72
N ILE A 13 -15.08 -5.35 -3.62
CA ILE A 13 -14.56 -5.24 -2.25
C ILE A 13 -13.61 -6.40 -1.94
N GLU A 14 -13.97 -7.63 -2.29
CA GLU A 14 -13.12 -8.81 -2.11
C GLU A 14 -11.81 -8.69 -2.90
N ARG A 15 -11.89 -8.30 -4.18
CA ARG A 15 -10.72 -8.08 -5.03
C ARG A 15 -9.87 -6.89 -4.54
N LYS A 16 -10.48 -5.82 -4.03
CA LYS A 16 -9.78 -4.70 -3.36
C LYS A 16 -9.06 -5.15 -2.09
N ASN A 17 -9.71 -5.99 -1.26
CA ASN A 17 -9.12 -6.51 -0.02
C ASN A 17 -7.93 -7.41 -0.31
N GLU A 18 -7.98 -8.22 -1.37
CA GLU A 18 -6.89 -9.11 -1.80
C GLU A 18 -5.65 -8.30 -2.27
N ILE A 19 -5.87 -7.28 -3.11
CA ILE A 19 -4.80 -6.39 -3.59
C ILE A 19 -4.18 -5.57 -2.45
N GLN A 20 -4.99 -5.11 -1.48
CA GLN A 20 -4.46 -4.43 -0.30
C GLN A 20 -3.66 -5.38 0.59
N GLY A 21 -4.15 -6.61 0.84
CA GLY A 21 -3.45 -7.63 1.64
C GLY A 21 -2.08 -8.02 1.09
N GLU A 22 -2.00 -8.20 -0.23
CA GLU A 22 -0.76 -8.45 -0.97
C GLU A 22 0.28 -7.34 -0.78
N PHE A 23 -0.14 -6.10 -0.95
CA PHE A 23 0.73 -4.93 -0.87
C PHE A 23 1.31 -4.75 0.54
N TRP A 24 0.53 -5.09 1.57
CA TRP A 24 0.99 -5.02 2.96
C TRP A 24 2.11 -6.00 3.30
N ARG A 25 2.23 -7.12 2.57
CA ARG A 25 3.31 -8.10 2.76
C ARG A 25 4.67 -7.59 2.26
N LEU A 26 4.69 -6.60 1.36
CA LEU A 26 5.93 -6.02 0.84
C LEU A 26 6.52 -4.93 1.72
N ARG A 27 5.83 -4.56 2.81
CA ARG A 27 6.34 -3.55 3.75
C ARG A 27 7.55 -4.14 4.50
N PRO A 28 8.73 -3.51 4.42
CA PRO A 28 9.86 -3.93 5.22
C PRO A 28 9.61 -3.61 6.70
N ALA A 29 10.19 -4.43 7.57
CA ALA A 29 10.27 -4.14 8.99
C ALA A 29 11.29 -3.02 9.22
N CYS A 30 10.97 -2.09 10.12
CA CYS A 30 11.89 -1.04 10.50
C CYS A 30 13.11 -1.64 11.24
N PRO A 31 14.35 -1.37 10.83
CA PRO A 31 15.53 -1.99 11.45
C PRO A 31 15.82 -1.51 12.88
N ALA A 32 15.10 -0.50 13.37
CA ALA A 32 15.28 0.05 14.72
C ALA A 32 14.19 -0.39 15.72
N CYS A 33 13.00 -0.76 15.24
CA CYS A 33 11.86 -1.05 16.11
C CYS A 33 10.90 -2.10 15.55
N GLU A 34 11.27 -2.75 14.44
CA GLU A 34 10.61 -3.90 13.81
C GLU A 34 9.17 -3.67 13.30
N ARG A 35 8.58 -2.50 13.56
CA ARG A 35 7.29 -2.08 13.01
C ARG A 35 7.34 -2.03 11.48
N ALA A 36 6.26 -2.47 10.83
CA ALA A 36 6.08 -2.36 9.39
C ALA A 36 6.17 -0.89 8.96
N MET A 37 7.10 -0.59 8.04
CA MET A 37 7.30 0.77 7.55
C MET A 37 6.14 1.19 6.63
N THR A 38 5.84 2.48 6.58
CA THR A 38 4.80 3.05 5.71
C THR A 38 5.42 3.91 4.63
N VAL A 39 4.81 3.97 3.44
CA VAL A 39 5.28 4.85 2.37
C VAL A 39 4.93 6.30 2.73
N ARG A 40 5.88 7.20 2.55
CA ARG A 40 5.68 8.65 2.71
C ARG A 40 6.24 9.38 1.50
N ASP A 41 5.61 10.48 1.10
CA ASP A 41 6.15 11.39 0.10
C ASP A 41 7.11 12.40 0.77
N GLY A 42 8.24 12.65 0.13
CA GLY A 42 9.21 13.68 0.51
C GLY A 42 9.68 14.48 -0.70
N PRO A 43 10.55 15.48 -0.51
CA PRO A 43 11.03 16.34 -1.58
C PRO A 43 11.83 15.58 -2.66
N HIS A 44 12.43 14.44 -2.30
CA HIS A 44 13.20 13.59 -3.22
C HIS A 44 12.38 12.41 -3.76
N GLY A 45 11.05 12.43 -3.58
CA GLY A 45 10.16 11.33 -3.90
C GLY A 45 9.81 10.50 -2.69
N GLU A 46 9.32 9.29 -2.97
CA GLU A 46 8.71 8.42 -1.95
C GLU A 46 9.73 7.55 -1.24
N PHE A 47 9.51 7.30 0.03
CA PHE A 47 10.40 6.51 0.89
C PHE A 47 9.62 5.73 1.95
N TRP A 48 10.25 4.70 2.49
CA TRP A 48 9.77 4.00 3.68
C TRP A 48 10.06 4.84 4.92
N GLY A 49 9.02 5.21 5.66
CA GLY A 49 9.13 5.88 6.96
C GLY A 49 8.62 5.01 8.09
N CYS A 50 9.31 5.01 9.24
CA CYS A 50 8.79 4.35 10.43
C CYS A 50 7.48 5.02 10.89
N PRO A 51 6.41 4.25 11.18
CA PRO A 51 5.17 4.81 11.74
C PRO A 51 5.36 5.39 13.15
N GLY A 52 6.45 5.04 13.84
CA GLY A 52 6.77 5.52 15.19
C GLY A 52 7.38 6.92 15.26
N TYR A 53 7.43 7.68 14.16
CA TYR A 53 7.87 9.09 14.19
C TYR A 53 6.98 9.92 15.14
N PRO A 54 7.52 10.84 15.98
CA PRO A 54 8.91 11.31 16.04
C PRO A 54 9.86 10.44 16.87
N LYS A 55 9.37 9.42 17.58
CA LYS A 55 10.17 8.56 18.47
C LYS A 55 11.14 7.66 17.71
N CYS A 56 10.78 7.23 16.50
CA CYS A 56 11.66 6.52 15.58
C CYS A 56 11.70 7.26 14.24
N LYS A 57 12.87 7.79 13.88
CA LYS A 57 13.09 8.59 12.66
C LYS A 57 13.71 7.78 11.51
N LYS A 58 13.77 6.46 11.64
CA LYS A 58 14.40 5.61 10.64
C LYS A 58 13.59 5.62 9.33
N THR A 59 14.30 5.82 8.24
CA THR A 59 13.79 5.83 6.87
C THR A 59 14.61 4.89 6.00
N GLU A 60 14.01 4.38 4.94
CA GLU A 60 14.65 3.51 3.93
C GLU A 60 14.13 3.88 2.53
N ALA A 61 14.91 3.59 1.50
CA ALA A 61 14.49 3.80 0.11
C ALA A 61 13.47 2.73 -0.33
N LEU A 62 12.55 3.08 -1.24
CA LEU A 62 11.69 2.09 -1.87
C LEU A 62 12.51 1.22 -2.84
N SER A 63 12.34 -0.10 -2.78
CA SER A 63 12.95 -1.02 -3.75
C SER A 63 12.32 -0.85 -5.14
N LEU A 64 13.06 -1.21 -6.18
CA LEU A 64 12.55 -1.19 -7.56
C LEU A 64 11.30 -2.06 -7.71
N GLU A 65 11.36 -3.29 -7.19
CA GLU A 65 10.23 -4.23 -7.17
C GLU A 65 8.98 -3.61 -6.53
N PHE A 66 9.14 -2.93 -5.39
CA PHE A 66 8.02 -2.28 -4.71
C PHE A 66 7.43 -1.13 -5.53
N ARG A 67 8.27 -0.34 -6.19
CA ARG A 67 7.82 0.76 -7.06
C ARG A 67 7.00 0.24 -8.25
N GLU A 68 7.47 -0.83 -8.88
CA GLU A 68 6.79 -1.48 -10.01
C GLU A 68 5.43 -2.04 -9.58
N LYS A 69 5.39 -2.86 -8.52
CA LYS A 69 4.15 -3.45 -8.01
C LYS A 69 3.16 -2.37 -7.56
N ARG A 70 3.63 -1.26 -7.01
CA ARG A 70 2.77 -0.13 -6.62
C ARG A 70 2.13 0.58 -7.81
N GLU A 71 2.87 0.77 -8.90
CA GLU A 71 2.32 1.33 -10.15
C GLU A 71 1.35 0.36 -10.82
N GLU A 72 1.61 -0.94 -10.78
CA GLU A 72 0.67 -1.98 -11.22
C GLU A 72 -0.66 -1.89 -10.45
N VAL A 73 -0.59 -1.85 -9.11
CA VAL A 73 -1.78 -1.70 -8.26
C VAL A 73 -2.50 -0.39 -8.58
N ARG A 74 -1.77 0.72 -8.74
CA ARG A 74 -2.35 2.02 -9.10
C ARG A 74 -3.15 1.96 -10.41
N LYS A 75 -2.61 1.30 -11.45
CA LYS A 75 -3.28 1.11 -12.74
C LYS A 75 -4.54 0.24 -12.60
N LEU A 76 -4.49 -0.77 -11.74
CA LEU A 76 -5.61 -1.69 -11.50
C LEU A 76 -6.76 -1.05 -10.72
N VAL A 77 -6.45 -0.31 -9.64
CA VAL A 77 -7.49 0.32 -8.78
C VAL A 77 -7.83 1.76 -9.18
N GLY A 78 -7.14 2.33 -10.17
CA GLY A 78 -7.36 3.70 -10.65
C GLY A 78 -6.99 4.81 -9.64
N ARG A 79 -6.36 4.46 -8.51
CA ARG A 79 -5.95 5.38 -7.46
C ARG A 79 -4.62 4.95 -6.85
N LYS A 80 -3.82 5.91 -6.37
CA LYS A 80 -2.59 5.61 -5.64
C LYS A 80 -2.94 4.85 -4.35
N PRO A 81 -2.28 3.72 -4.03
CA PRO A 81 -2.55 2.98 -2.78
C PRO A 81 -2.44 3.92 -1.57
N PRO A 82 -3.32 3.76 -0.57
CA PRO A 82 -3.39 4.69 0.54
C PRO A 82 -2.05 4.78 1.27
N PHE A 83 -1.74 6.00 1.67
CA PHE A 83 -0.80 6.28 2.74
C PHE A 83 -1.58 6.08 4.04
N PHE A 84 -1.12 5.21 4.92
CA PHE A 84 -1.76 4.70 6.15
C PHE A 84 -2.37 3.30 6.02
#